data_AF-A0A4S2M020-F1
#
_entry.id   AF-A0A4S2M020-F1
#
_cell.length_a   1.000
_cell.length_b   1.000
_cell.length_c   1.000
_cell.angle_alpha   90.00
_cell.angle_beta   90.00
_cell.angle_gamma   90.00
#
_symmetry.space_group_name_H-M   'P 1'
#
loop_
_entity.id
_entity.type
_entity.pdbx_description
1 polymer ?
#
loop_
_entity_poly.entity_id
_entity_poly.type
_entity_poly.pdbx_seq_one_letter_code
_entity_poly.pdbx_strand_id
1 'polypeptide(L)'
;MIYAHVTHSWLPDFRQKDFIPFDHDADVAVLGSYDSTIQKLSARWVDAIYVKPLLIGRHCRGDSGISLNCQGYPSRYPIDPCLFCTPIARIVSGPLTFFDVFMVHAKTIVNINNPNVTSIGLLDDSVDSDHSKPLSYSLNDVFPLSTCTFMGLDVPCPRNPDSVLAHTYGSNYLKPHMLCSQRFGLWYPV
;
A
#
# COMPACT_ATOMS: atom_id res chain seq x y z
N MET A 1 -10.62 0.31 -10.64
CA MET A 1 -10.47 -1.10 -10.29
C MET A 1 -9.49 -1.11 -9.13
N ILE A 2 -9.90 -1.72 -8.03
CA ILE A 2 -9.10 -1.84 -6.79
C ILE A 2 -8.57 -3.27 -6.78
N TYR A 3 -7.32 -3.44 -6.40
CA TYR A 3 -6.75 -4.75 -6.06
C TYR A 3 -5.82 -4.56 -4.87
N ALA A 4 -5.69 -5.56 -4.01
CA ALA A 4 -4.66 -5.47 -2.97
C ALA A 4 -3.27 -5.41 -3.63
N HIS A 5 -2.39 -4.56 -3.12
CA HIS A 5 -1.00 -4.38 -3.56
C HIS A 5 -0.26 -3.75 -2.40
N VAL A 6 0.74 -4.44 -1.86
CA VAL A 6 1.14 -4.26 -0.46
C VAL A 6 2.65 -4.34 -0.28
N THR A 7 3.14 -3.43 0.58
CA THR A 7 4.52 -3.11 1.01
C THR A 7 4.91 -3.57 2.59
N HIS A 8 4.13 -4.75 2.53
CA HIS A 8 4.33 -6.02 3.28
C HIS A 8 3.24 -7.09 3.06
N SER A 9 1.98 -6.77 3.32
CA SER A 9 0.87 -7.71 3.55
C SER A 9 0.32 -8.49 2.32
N TRP A 10 1.14 -8.74 1.29
CA TRP A 10 0.94 -9.83 0.30
C TRP A 10 1.67 -11.13 0.64
N LEU A 11 2.67 -11.06 1.52
CA LEU A 11 3.29 -12.24 2.09
C LEU A 11 2.31 -13.22 2.78
N PRO A 12 1.12 -12.83 3.32
CA PRO A 12 0.26 -13.79 3.98
C PRO A 12 -0.59 -14.67 3.05
N ASP A 13 -1.05 -14.27 1.86
CA ASP A 13 -1.84 -15.20 1.00
C ASP A 13 -1.05 -16.48 0.65
N PHE A 14 0.28 -16.36 0.62
CA PHE A 14 1.26 -17.44 0.42
C PHE A 14 1.80 -18.07 1.71
N ARG A 15 1.39 -17.61 2.89
CA ARG A 15 1.85 -18.12 4.21
C ARG A 15 0.71 -18.58 5.12
N GLN A 16 -0.28 -17.71 5.40
CA GLN A 16 -1.33 -17.95 6.41
C GLN A 16 -2.72 -17.32 6.11
N LYS A 17 -2.88 -16.57 5.00
CA LYS A 17 -4.12 -15.90 4.54
C LYS A 17 -4.73 -14.86 5.49
N ASP A 18 -3.93 -14.37 6.43
CA ASP A 18 -4.27 -13.36 7.45
C ASP A 18 -3.01 -12.53 7.77
N PHE A 19 -3.13 -11.33 8.32
CA PHE A 19 -2.04 -10.36 8.54
C PHE A 19 -0.69 -10.98 8.96
N ILE A 20 0.42 -10.42 8.48
CA ILE A 20 1.75 -10.74 8.99
C ILE A 20 1.75 -10.36 10.49
N PRO A 21 2.03 -11.26 11.46
CA PRO A 21 1.70 -10.99 12.87
C PRO A 21 2.62 -10.00 13.62
N PHE A 22 3.47 -9.26 12.90
CA PHE A 22 4.29 -8.14 13.38
C PHE A 22 4.13 -6.88 12.52
N ASP A 23 3.22 -6.92 11.54
CA ASP A 23 2.83 -5.84 10.64
C ASP A 23 1.67 -5.06 11.27
N HIS A 24 1.51 -3.78 10.93
CA HIS A 24 0.62 -2.85 11.65
C HIS A 24 -0.35 -2.08 10.73
N ASP A 25 -0.13 -2.17 9.42
CA ASP A 25 -0.98 -1.64 8.37
C ASP A 25 -1.19 -2.70 7.27
N ALA A 26 -1.99 -2.35 6.26
CA ALA A 26 -2.08 -3.11 5.01
C ALA A 26 -2.49 -2.20 3.86
N ASP A 27 -1.79 -2.32 2.75
CA ASP A 27 -1.96 -1.46 1.59
C ASP A 27 -2.79 -2.10 0.45
N VAL A 28 -3.38 -1.25 -0.39
CA VAL A 28 -4.10 -1.63 -1.61
C VAL A 28 -3.73 -0.69 -2.77
N ALA A 29 -3.66 -1.21 -3.99
CA ALA A 29 -3.50 -0.38 -5.20
C ALA A 29 -4.83 -0.05 -5.86
N VAL A 30 -4.90 1.18 -6.34
CA VAL A 30 -6.00 1.67 -7.18
C VAL A 30 -5.45 2.25 -8.47
N LEU A 31 -6.03 1.87 -9.60
CA LEU A 31 -5.73 2.55 -10.88
C LEU A 31 -6.04 4.04 -10.72
N GLY A 32 -5.09 4.93 -11.03
CA GLY A 32 -5.21 6.38 -10.82
C GLY A 32 -6.39 7.06 -11.54
N SER A 33 -7.07 6.36 -12.46
CA SER A 33 -8.40 6.74 -12.97
C SER A 33 -9.50 6.79 -11.88
N TYR A 34 -9.21 6.33 -10.66
CA TYR A 34 -10.12 6.30 -9.51
C TYR A 34 -9.83 7.39 -8.47
N ASP A 35 -8.81 8.24 -8.65
CA ASP A 35 -8.54 9.38 -7.74
C ASP A 35 -9.81 10.23 -7.51
N SER A 36 -10.47 10.68 -8.59
CA SER A 36 -11.71 11.47 -8.48
C SER A 36 -12.91 10.74 -7.84
N THR A 37 -12.80 9.44 -7.58
CA THR A 37 -13.74 8.66 -6.77
C THR A 37 -13.29 8.60 -5.32
N ILE A 38 -12.00 8.41 -5.06
CA ILE A 38 -11.36 8.43 -3.74
C ILE A 38 -11.57 9.80 -3.06
N GLN A 39 -11.32 10.90 -3.78
CA GLN A 39 -11.56 12.26 -3.26
C GLN A 39 -13.04 12.56 -2.96
N LYS A 40 -13.99 11.81 -3.54
CA LYS A 40 -15.44 11.91 -3.24
C LYS A 40 -15.90 11.00 -2.09
N LEU A 41 -15.18 9.90 -1.85
CA LEU A 41 -15.42 8.98 -0.75
C LEU A 41 -14.69 9.39 0.53
N SER A 42 -13.69 10.27 0.41
CA SER A 42 -12.91 10.80 1.53
C SER A 42 -13.80 11.64 2.46
N ALA A 43 -13.76 11.32 3.75
CA ALA A 43 -14.37 12.11 4.81
C ALA A 43 -13.58 13.39 5.08
N ARG A 44 -14.16 14.32 5.86
CA ARG A 44 -13.45 15.51 6.31
C ARG A 44 -12.70 15.14 7.59
N TRP A 45 -11.49 15.67 7.80
CA TRP A 45 -10.67 15.38 8.99
C TRP A 45 -11.37 15.65 10.34
N VAL A 46 -12.35 16.58 10.38
CA VAL A 46 -13.16 16.83 11.59
C VAL A 46 -14.11 15.68 11.96
N ASP A 47 -14.36 14.75 11.03
CA ASP A 47 -15.22 13.58 11.23
C ASP A 47 -14.43 12.39 11.82
N ALA A 48 -13.10 12.46 11.90
CA ALA A 48 -12.18 11.33 12.17
C ALA A 48 -12.04 10.94 13.65
N ILE A 49 -13.18 10.84 14.34
CA ILE A 49 -13.30 10.50 15.77
C ILE A 49 -13.20 8.99 16.10
N TYR A 50 -12.65 8.17 15.19
CA TYR A 50 -12.49 6.69 15.30
C TYR A 50 -13.76 5.85 15.56
N VAL A 51 -14.94 6.44 15.69
CA VAL A 51 -16.22 5.71 15.94
C VAL A 51 -16.61 4.74 14.80
N LYS A 52 -16.05 4.92 13.61
CA LYS A 52 -16.17 4.03 12.45
C LYS A 52 -14.93 4.19 11.54
N PRO A 53 -14.61 3.20 10.68
CA PRO A 53 -13.60 3.37 9.64
C PRO A 53 -13.94 4.53 8.70
N LEU A 54 -12.94 5.34 8.36
CA LEU A 54 -13.09 6.54 7.52
C LEU A 54 -11.95 6.61 6.52
N LEU A 55 -12.29 6.74 5.23
CA LEU A 55 -11.31 7.08 4.20
C LEU A 55 -10.91 8.56 4.36
N ILE A 56 -9.63 8.83 4.49
CA ILE A 56 -9.03 10.17 4.52
C ILE A 56 -8.18 10.30 3.25
N GLY A 57 -8.39 11.35 2.45
CA GLY A 57 -7.55 11.64 1.29
C GLY A 57 -6.27 12.39 1.70
N ARG A 58 -5.15 12.19 0.98
CA ARG A 58 -3.90 12.91 1.25
C ARG A 58 -4.11 14.43 1.23
N HIS A 59 -3.47 15.15 2.13
CA HIS A 59 -3.56 16.62 2.17
C HIS A 59 -2.24 17.27 2.56
N CYS A 60 -1.19 17.02 1.77
CA CYS A 60 0.06 17.76 1.89
C CYS A 60 0.08 19.00 0.98
N ARG A 61 0.64 20.08 1.52
CA ARG A 61 1.17 21.19 0.74
C ARG A 61 2.57 20.81 0.25
N GLY A 62 3.02 21.40 -0.86
CA GLY A 62 4.40 21.20 -1.33
C GLY A 62 5.45 21.84 -0.42
N ASP A 63 5.02 22.77 0.44
CA ASP A 63 5.84 23.47 1.42
C ASP A 63 5.71 22.83 2.81
N SER A 64 6.72 23.03 3.67
CA SER A 64 6.81 22.53 5.06
C SER A 64 5.85 23.20 6.06
N GLY A 65 4.61 23.42 5.64
CA GLY A 65 3.54 24.00 6.42
C GLY A 65 2.98 23.08 7.50
N ILE A 66 2.22 23.68 8.42
CA ILE A 66 1.43 22.95 9.41
C ILE A 66 0.36 22.13 8.70
N SER A 67 0.32 20.84 9.00
CA SER A 67 -0.74 19.92 8.59
C SER A 67 -1.69 19.63 9.75
N LEU A 68 -2.88 19.10 9.44
CA LEU A 68 -3.92 18.81 10.44
C LEU A 68 -3.90 17.34 10.85
N ASN A 69 -4.13 17.09 12.13
CA ASN A 69 -4.31 15.76 12.71
C ASN A 69 -5.76 15.25 12.52
N CYS A 70 -6.08 14.02 12.94
CA CYS A 70 -7.44 13.44 12.86
C CYS A 70 -8.50 14.15 13.73
N GLN A 71 -8.17 15.25 14.41
CA GLN A 71 -9.11 16.11 15.13
C GLN A 71 -9.25 17.51 14.48
N GLY A 72 -8.55 17.75 13.36
CA GLY A 72 -8.49 19.05 12.70
C GLY A 72 -7.53 20.05 13.34
N TYR A 73 -6.66 19.62 14.27
CA TYR A 73 -5.67 20.48 14.93
C TYR A 73 -4.31 20.46 14.22
N PRO A 74 -3.60 21.62 14.16
CA PRO A 74 -2.17 21.71 13.86
C PRO A 74 -1.31 20.64 14.54
N SER A 75 -0.64 19.79 13.75
CA SER A 75 0.37 18.84 14.24
C SER A 75 1.64 18.87 13.39
N ARG A 76 2.73 18.40 14.01
CA ARG A 76 4.02 18.08 13.38
C ARG A 76 4.52 16.67 13.72
N TYR A 77 3.76 15.91 14.51
CA TYR A 77 4.14 14.58 14.97
C TYR A 77 3.52 13.52 14.04
N PRO A 78 4.32 12.75 13.27
CA PRO A 78 3.83 11.73 12.33
C PRO A 78 3.26 10.47 13.01
N ILE A 79 2.80 10.60 14.25
CA ILE A 79 2.13 9.57 15.06
C ILE A 79 0.61 9.63 14.81
N ASP A 80 0.07 10.76 14.34
CA ASP A 80 -1.34 10.87 13.99
C ASP A 80 -1.60 10.26 12.59
N PRO A 81 -2.53 9.30 12.45
CA PRO A 81 -2.68 8.55 11.21
C PRO A 81 -3.23 9.39 10.05
N CYS A 82 -3.79 10.59 10.28
CA CYS A 82 -4.22 11.50 9.22
C CYS A 82 -3.08 12.37 8.65
N LEU A 83 -1.87 12.31 9.23
CA LEU A 83 -0.71 13.10 8.80
C LEU A 83 0.18 12.34 7.80
N PHE A 84 -0.20 12.34 6.51
CA PHE A 84 0.54 11.66 5.44
C PHE A 84 0.46 12.39 4.08
N CYS A 85 1.46 12.16 3.22
CA CYS A 85 1.55 12.72 1.85
C CYS A 85 1.46 11.64 0.75
N THR A 86 2.10 10.51 1.01
CA THR A 86 1.85 9.18 0.45
C THR A 86 1.34 8.33 1.62
N PRO A 87 0.33 7.44 1.47
CA PRO A 87 -0.46 7.05 0.27
C PRO A 87 -1.34 8.16 -0.38
N ILE A 88 -2.11 7.85 -1.45
CA ILE A 88 -3.11 8.79 -2.01
C ILE A 88 -4.29 8.99 -1.05
N ALA A 89 -4.64 7.96 -0.28
CA ALA A 89 -5.62 8.00 0.79
C ALA A 89 -5.34 6.90 1.82
N ARG A 90 -5.97 6.98 3.00
CA ARG A 90 -5.82 6.04 4.11
C ARG A 90 -7.17 5.77 4.76
N ILE A 91 -7.53 4.52 4.99
CA ILE A 91 -8.71 4.16 5.78
C ILE A 91 -8.28 4.07 7.24
N VAL A 92 -8.63 5.09 8.01
CA VAL A 92 -8.31 5.18 9.44
C VAL A 92 -9.41 4.50 10.25
N SER A 93 -9.04 3.54 11.11
CA SER A 93 -9.97 2.83 12.01
C SER A 93 -9.58 2.95 13.49
N GLY A 94 -8.31 3.19 13.79
CA GLY A 94 -7.79 3.48 15.12
C GLY A 94 -6.53 4.35 15.05
N PRO A 95 -5.94 4.74 16.20
CA PRO A 95 -4.78 5.63 16.24
C PRO A 95 -3.50 4.99 15.68
N LEU A 96 -3.41 3.66 15.65
CA LEU A 96 -2.26 2.88 15.20
C LEU A 96 -2.69 1.72 14.27
N THR A 97 -3.80 1.89 13.55
CA THR A 97 -4.34 0.84 12.67
C THR A 97 -5.09 1.47 11.49
N PHE A 98 -4.55 1.24 10.30
CA PHE A 98 -5.00 1.87 9.06
C PHE A 98 -4.76 0.96 7.85
N PHE A 99 -5.51 1.20 6.77
CA PHE A 99 -5.24 0.61 5.46
C PHE A 99 -4.82 1.70 4.48
N ASP A 100 -3.70 1.51 3.78
CA ASP A 100 -3.13 2.51 2.90
C ASP A 100 -3.55 2.28 1.44
N VAL A 101 -3.94 3.35 0.76
CA VAL A 101 -4.46 3.29 -0.62
C VAL A 101 -3.41 3.93 -1.52
N PHE A 102 -2.56 3.13 -2.16
CA PHE A 102 -1.57 3.61 -3.12
C PHE A 102 -2.13 3.69 -4.54
N MET A 103 -1.58 4.59 -5.34
CA MET A 103 -2.08 4.89 -6.67
C MET A 103 -1.14 4.36 -7.73
N VAL A 104 -1.68 3.53 -8.63
CA VAL A 104 -0.91 2.93 -9.72
C VAL A 104 -1.31 3.50 -11.07
N HIS A 105 -0.32 3.82 -11.89
CA HIS A 105 -0.49 4.43 -13.21
C HIS A 105 0.07 3.52 -14.30
N ALA A 106 -0.78 3.19 -15.28
CA ALA A 106 -0.32 2.56 -16.51
C ALA A 106 0.62 3.52 -17.25
N LYS A 107 1.88 3.12 -17.44
CA LYS A 107 2.92 3.91 -18.12
C LYS A 107 3.70 3.02 -19.09
N THR A 108 4.18 3.63 -20.18
CA THR A 108 5.11 2.97 -21.10
C THR A 108 6.46 2.82 -20.41
N ILE A 109 6.91 1.58 -20.25
CA ILE A 109 8.25 1.24 -19.77
C ILE A 109 9.14 1.08 -21.00
N VAL A 110 10.26 1.79 -21.02
CA VAL A 110 11.29 1.67 -22.05
C VAL A 110 12.46 0.90 -21.46
N ASN A 111 12.88 -0.21 -22.08
CA ASN A 111 14.06 -0.93 -21.63
C ASN A 111 15.32 -0.10 -21.96
N ILE A 112 15.99 0.43 -20.94
CA ILE A 112 17.18 1.29 -21.07
C ILE A 112 18.30 0.58 -21.85
N ASN A 113 18.41 -0.75 -21.73
CA ASN A 113 19.42 -1.56 -22.43
C ASN A 113 19.01 -1.96 -23.86
N ASN A 114 17.74 -1.79 -24.24
CA ASN A 114 17.25 -2.01 -25.60
C ASN A 114 15.98 -1.16 -25.85
N PRO A 115 16.11 0.11 -26.28
CA PRO A 115 14.98 1.03 -26.42
C PRO A 115 13.88 0.59 -27.40
N ASN A 116 14.18 -0.37 -28.29
CA ASN A 116 13.20 -0.97 -29.20
C ASN A 116 12.23 -1.94 -28.48
N VAL A 117 12.55 -2.35 -27.25
CA VAL A 117 11.66 -3.11 -26.37
C VAL A 117 10.95 -2.13 -25.44
N THR A 118 9.79 -1.66 -25.90
CA THR A 118 8.82 -0.93 -25.08
C THR A 118 7.73 -1.89 -24.61
N SER A 119 7.25 -1.68 -23.39
CA SER A 119 6.09 -2.39 -22.83
C SER A 119 5.18 -1.40 -22.11
N ILE A 120 3.99 -1.83 -21.70
CA ILE A 120 3.14 -1.06 -20.79
C ILE A 120 3.06 -1.86 -19.49
N GLY A 121 3.43 -1.21 -18.39
CA GLY A 121 3.30 -1.75 -17.04
C GLY A 121 2.61 -0.74 -16.13
N LEU A 122 2.49 -1.11 -14.87
CA LEU A 122 1.96 -0.26 -13.81
C LEU A 122 3.14 0.28 -13.00
N LEU A 123 3.30 1.60 -13.00
CA LEU A 123 4.12 2.29 -12.00
C LEU A 123 3.27 2.46 -10.74
N ASP A 124 3.85 2.19 -9.58
CA ASP A 124 3.28 2.60 -8.30
C ASP A 124 3.84 3.97 -7.86
N ASP A 125 2.96 4.88 -7.44
CA ASP A 125 3.34 6.17 -6.83
C ASP A 125 3.77 6.00 -5.35
N SER A 126 3.72 4.78 -4.79
CA SER A 126 4.25 4.42 -3.46
C SER A 126 5.77 4.49 -3.34
N VAL A 127 6.50 4.48 -4.46
CA VAL A 127 7.96 4.33 -4.49
C VAL A 127 8.64 5.52 -3.81
N ASP A 128 9.21 5.26 -2.65
CA ASP A 128 10.05 6.22 -1.93
C ASP A 128 11.23 6.68 -2.80
N SER A 129 11.50 7.99 -2.76
CA SER A 129 12.73 8.65 -3.19
C SER A 129 14.02 7.89 -2.82
N ASP A 130 14.05 7.21 -1.67
CA ASP A 130 15.21 6.46 -1.19
C ASP A 130 15.41 5.10 -1.89
N HIS A 131 14.51 4.69 -2.79
CA HIS A 131 14.65 3.50 -3.63
C HIS A 131 14.80 3.89 -5.11
N SER A 132 16.04 3.79 -5.60
CA SER A 132 16.52 4.25 -6.92
C SER A 132 15.96 3.49 -8.14
N LYS A 133 14.82 2.82 -8.00
CA LYS A 133 14.12 2.08 -9.05
C LYS A 133 12.60 2.27 -8.91
N PRO A 134 11.91 2.88 -9.88
CA PRO A 134 10.45 2.81 -9.95
C PRO A 134 9.96 1.35 -9.98
N LEU A 135 9.19 0.93 -8.97
CA LEU A 135 8.45 -0.33 -8.97
C LEU A 135 7.50 -0.33 -10.18
N SER A 136 7.78 -1.22 -11.13
CA SER A 136 7.12 -1.24 -12.43
C SER A 136 6.92 -2.68 -12.91
N TYR A 137 5.72 -3.21 -12.67
CA TYR A 137 5.36 -4.59 -12.99
C TYR A 137 4.45 -4.69 -14.22
N SER A 138 4.44 -5.88 -14.82
CA SER A 138 3.73 -6.15 -16.08
C SER A 138 2.22 -6.08 -15.92
N LEU A 139 1.52 -5.44 -16.87
CA LEU A 139 0.05 -5.52 -16.94
C LEU A 139 -0.46 -6.96 -17.03
N ASN A 140 0.32 -7.89 -17.57
CA ASN A 140 -0.04 -9.31 -17.66
C ASN A 140 0.08 -10.07 -16.33
N ASP A 141 0.88 -9.57 -15.38
CA ASP A 141 0.98 -10.15 -14.04
C ASP A 141 -0.12 -9.64 -13.10
N VAL A 142 -0.75 -8.51 -13.44
CA VAL A 142 -1.87 -7.95 -12.67
C VAL A 142 -3.23 -8.27 -13.28
N PHE A 143 -3.46 -8.02 -14.57
CA PHE A 143 -4.80 -8.11 -15.18
C PHE A 143 -4.98 -9.34 -16.10
N PRO A 144 -6.19 -9.90 -16.22
CA PRO A 144 -7.35 -9.66 -15.34
C PRO A 144 -7.04 -10.12 -13.92
N LEU A 145 -7.65 -9.47 -12.94
CA LEU A 145 -7.45 -9.81 -11.54
C LEU A 145 -7.93 -11.24 -11.26
N SER A 146 -7.20 -11.95 -10.41
CA SER A 146 -7.65 -13.18 -9.77
C SER A 146 -8.48 -12.86 -8.51
N THR A 147 -9.06 -13.90 -7.91
CA THR A 147 -9.65 -13.82 -6.57
C THR A 147 -8.81 -14.66 -5.63
N CYS A 148 -8.49 -14.11 -4.46
CA CYS A 148 -7.72 -14.77 -3.40
C CYS A 148 -8.32 -14.40 -2.04
N THR A 149 -7.89 -15.07 -0.97
CA THR A 149 -8.56 -15.02 0.33
C THR A 149 -7.67 -14.34 1.36
N PHE A 150 -8.07 -13.17 1.83
CA PHE A 150 -7.36 -12.39 2.85
C PHE A 150 -8.29 -12.12 4.03
N MET A 151 -7.88 -12.48 5.25
CA MET A 151 -8.70 -12.44 6.48
C MET A 151 -10.04 -13.22 6.37
N GLY A 152 -10.10 -14.23 5.51
CA GLY A 152 -11.35 -14.95 5.20
C GLY A 152 -12.33 -14.18 4.30
N LEU A 153 -11.92 -13.04 3.72
CA LEU A 153 -12.64 -12.31 2.68
C LEU A 153 -12.08 -12.66 1.31
N ASP A 154 -12.95 -12.86 0.32
CA ASP A 154 -12.54 -12.96 -1.08
C ASP A 154 -12.30 -11.56 -1.65
N VAL A 155 -11.05 -11.28 -2.03
CA VAL A 155 -10.60 -9.95 -2.49
C VAL A 155 -10.05 -10.00 -3.93
N PRO A 156 -9.93 -8.85 -4.63
CA PRO A 156 -9.34 -8.78 -5.97
C PRO A 156 -7.81 -8.74 -5.91
N CYS A 157 -7.17 -9.60 -6.70
CA CYS A 157 -5.76 -9.99 -6.56
C CYS A 157 -5.04 -9.93 -7.92
N PRO A 158 -3.71 -9.71 -7.99
CA PRO A 158 -2.97 -9.83 -9.26
C PRO A 158 -3.19 -11.20 -9.93
N ARG A 159 -3.12 -11.26 -11.27
CA ARG A 159 -3.17 -12.52 -12.03
C ARG A 159 -2.05 -13.49 -11.62
N ASN A 160 -0.88 -12.93 -11.28
CA ASN A 160 0.35 -13.62 -10.92
C ASN A 160 1.02 -12.91 -9.73
N PRO A 161 0.51 -13.09 -8.49
CA PRO A 161 1.02 -12.35 -7.34
C PRO A 161 2.48 -12.67 -7.04
N ASP A 162 2.95 -13.89 -7.32
CA ASP A 162 4.35 -14.29 -7.15
C ASP A 162 5.32 -13.44 -7.99
N SER A 163 4.96 -13.06 -9.22
CA SER A 163 5.78 -12.16 -10.05
C SER A 163 5.86 -10.76 -9.45
N VAL A 164 4.72 -10.21 -9.00
CA VAL A 164 4.65 -8.89 -8.35
C VAL A 164 5.46 -8.88 -7.05
N LEU A 165 5.28 -9.90 -6.20
CA LEU A 165 6.03 -10.11 -4.97
C LEU A 165 7.54 -10.24 -5.21
N ALA A 166 7.95 -11.10 -6.15
CA ALA A 166 9.36 -11.31 -6.47
C ALA A 166 10.02 -10.09 -7.15
N HIS A 167 9.24 -9.24 -7.83
CA HIS A 167 9.71 -7.95 -8.36
C HIS A 167 9.94 -6.94 -7.24
N THR A 168 9.00 -6.82 -6.29
CA THR A 168 9.06 -5.83 -5.19
C THR A 168 10.11 -6.18 -4.14
N TYR A 169 10.20 -7.43 -3.70
CA TYR A 169 11.09 -7.86 -2.60
C TYR A 169 12.28 -8.73 -3.04
N GLY A 170 12.40 -9.01 -4.33
CA GLY A 170 13.34 -10.01 -4.85
C GLY A 170 12.88 -11.46 -4.62
N SER A 171 13.61 -12.40 -5.18
CA SER A 171 13.29 -13.84 -5.19
C SER A 171 13.25 -14.54 -3.83
N ASN A 172 13.55 -13.84 -2.74
CA ASN A 172 13.52 -14.37 -1.37
C ASN A 172 12.29 -13.92 -0.55
N TYR A 173 11.30 -13.25 -1.16
CA TYR A 173 10.11 -12.71 -0.49
C TYR A 173 9.40 -13.68 0.48
N LEU A 174 9.36 -14.99 0.19
CA LEU A 174 8.77 -16.00 1.09
C LEU A 174 9.53 -16.22 2.40
N LYS A 175 10.76 -15.71 2.56
CA LYS A 175 11.50 -15.77 3.82
C LYS A 175 11.05 -14.65 4.77
N PRO A 176 10.81 -14.92 6.06
CA PRO A 176 10.60 -13.86 7.04
C PRO A 176 11.92 -13.12 7.31
N HIS A 177 11.86 -11.80 7.50
CA HIS A 177 12.95 -11.01 8.06
C HIS A 177 12.86 -10.86 9.60
N MET A 178 11.73 -11.22 10.21
CA MET A 178 11.53 -11.35 11.66
C MET A 178 11.04 -12.75 12.04
N LEU A 179 11.57 -13.33 13.10
CA LEU A 179 11.10 -14.59 13.71
C LEU A 179 10.52 -14.33 15.10
N CYS A 180 9.48 -15.07 15.48
CA CYS A 180 8.91 -15.00 16.83
C CYS A 180 9.58 -16.03 17.75
N SER A 181 10.13 -15.56 18.86
CA SER A 181 10.63 -16.42 19.93
C SER A 181 9.46 -17.00 20.71
N GLN A 182 9.08 -18.26 20.42
CA GLN A 182 8.01 -18.98 21.11
C GLN A 182 8.16 -19.02 22.64
N ARG A 183 9.38 -18.84 23.16
CA ARG A 183 9.66 -18.79 24.61
C ARG A 183 9.28 -17.46 25.27
N PHE A 184 9.27 -16.36 24.52
CA PHE A 184 9.13 -15.00 25.06
C PHE A 184 8.00 -14.18 24.42
N GLY A 185 7.43 -14.63 23.30
CA GLY A 185 6.43 -13.87 22.53
C GLY A 185 7.02 -12.64 21.79
N LEU A 186 8.35 -12.59 21.64
CA LEU A 186 9.06 -11.44 21.07
C LEU A 186 9.54 -11.73 19.65
N TRP A 187 9.34 -10.77 18.75
CA TRP A 187 9.88 -10.78 17.40
C TRP A 187 11.34 -10.30 17.39
N TYR A 188 12.20 -10.95 16.62
CA TYR A 188 13.61 -10.60 16.44
C TYR A 188 14.03 -10.74 14.97
N PRO A 189 14.97 -9.90 14.46
CA PRO A 189 15.43 -9.95 13.07
C PRO A 189 16.28 -11.19 12.77
N VAL A 190 16.38 -11.54 11.48
CA VAL A 190 17.16 -12.67 10.93
C VAL A 190 18.47 -12.19 10.31
#